data_AF-A0A5D4IGH5-F1
#
_entry.id   AF-A0A5D4IGH5-F1
#
_cell.length_a   1.000
_cell.length_b   1.000
_cell.length_c   1.000
_cell.angle_alpha   90.00
_cell.angle_beta   90.00
_cell.angle_gamma   90.00
#
_symmetry.space_group_name_H-M   'P 1'
#
loop_
_entity.id
_entity.type
_entity.pdbx_description
1 polymer ?
#
loop_
_entity_poly.entity_id
_entity_poly.type
_entity_poly.pdbx_seq_one_letter_code
_entity_poly.pdbx_strand_id
1 'polypeptide(L)'
;LGPATPPHRRIPALLDAVLCFKLDNRHLALALEDTGDAGPYRAEHYERWHRVLRDMLDRIDGRTDSAFAAHALLAATRADLVEHLITRQGMSHEEIRAQLARYAVQVIGSGTPDV
;
A
#
# COMPACT_ATOMS: atom_id res chain seq x y z
N LEU A 1 -10.75 1.94 -11.93
CA LEU A 1 -9.42 1.31 -11.76
C LEU A 1 -9.03 0.43 -12.96
N GLY A 2 -9.31 0.90 -14.19
CA GLY A 2 -9.08 0.08 -15.39
C GLY A 2 -7.60 0.03 -15.79
N PRO A 3 -7.22 -0.90 -16.68
CA PRO A 3 -5.84 -1.06 -17.13
C PRO A 3 -5.26 0.17 -17.85
N ALA A 4 -6.12 1.01 -18.44
CA ALA A 4 -5.75 2.25 -19.13
C ALA A 4 -5.62 3.48 -18.21
N THR A 5 -5.95 3.36 -16.91
CA THR A 5 -5.78 4.50 -15.98
C THR A 5 -4.29 4.75 -15.73
N PRO A 6 -3.80 6.00 -15.85
CA PRO A 6 -2.40 6.31 -15.61
C PRO A 6 -1.91 5.83 -14.23
N PRO A 7 -0.65 5.35 -14.11
CA PRO A 7 -0.12 4.83 -12.84
C PRO A 7 -0.28 5.80 -11.66
N HIS A 8 -0.07 7.09 -11.90
CA HIS A 8 -0.18 8.15 -10.89
C HIS A 8 -1.59 8.30 -10.30
N ARG A 9 -2.65 7.87 -11.00
CA ARG A 9 -4.02 7.81 -10.46
C ARG A 9 -4.38 6.42 -9.97
N ARG A 10 -3.87 5.40 -10.65
CA ARG A 10 -4.25 4.01 -10.38
C ARG A 10 -3.67 3.50 -9.06
N ILE A 11 -2.41 3.83 -8.75
CA ILE A 11 -1.75 3.37 -7.54
C ILE A 11 -2.42 3.96 -6.29
N PRO A 12 -2.63 5.29 -6.15
CA PRO A 12 -3.30 5.83 -4.96
C PRO A 12 -4.73 5.31 -4.80
N ALA A 13 -5.48 5.18 -5.90
CA ALA A 13 -6.84 4.68 -5.85
C ALA A 13 -6.93 3.18 -5.50
N LEU A 14 -5.92 2.38 -5.88
CA LEU A 14 -5.83 0.99 -5.44
C LEU A 14 -5.53 0.92 -3.93
N LEU A 15 -4.57 1.71 -3.46
CA LEU A 15 -4.19 1.75 -2.04
C LEU A 15 -5.36 2.22 -1.16
N ASP A 16 -6.11 3.22 -1.62
CA ASP A 16 -7.33 3.67 -0.94
C ASP A 16 -8.38 2.56 -0.87
N ALA A 17 -8.60 1.80 -1.95
CA ALA A 17 -9.54 0.68 -1.95
C ALA A 17 -9.12 -0.44 -0.98
N VAL A 18 -7.82 -0.79 -0.96
CA VAL A 18 -7.27 -1.77 -0.01
C VAL A 18 -7.44 -1.28 1.42
N LEU A 19 -7.13 0.00 1.68
CA LEU A 19 -7.27 0.58 3.01
C LEU A 19 -8.74 0.62 3.45
N CYS A 20 -9.67 1.07 2.60
CA CYS A 20 -11.10 1.08 2.91
C CYS A 20 -11.59 -0.31 3.29
N PHE A 21 -11.24 -1.34 2.50
CA PHE A 21 -11.59 -2.72 2.83
C PHE A 21 -11.10 -3.13 4.22
N LYS A 22 -9.87 -2.76 4.60
CA LYS A 22 -9.30 -3.07 5.91
C LYS A 22 -9.95 -2.28 7.04
N LEU A 23 -10.27 -1.02 6.82
CA LEU A 23 -10.98 -0.19 7.79
C LEU A 23 -12.40 -0.74 8.05
N ASP A 24 -13.09 -1.16 6.99
CA ASP A 24 -14.45 -1.72 7.07
C ASP A 24 -14.47 -3.13 7.68
N ASN A 25 -13.37 -3.90 7.55
CA ASN A 25 -13.27 -5.30 7.97
C ASN A 25 -12.10 -5.56 8.93
N ARG A 26 -11.83 -4.61 9.84
CA ARG A 26 -10.60 -4.53 10.65
C ARG A 26 -10.16 -5.83 11.31
N HIS A 27 -11.06 -6.49 12.04
CA HIS A 27 -10.73 -7.74 12.75
C HIS A 27 -10.47 -8.91 11.80
N LEU A 28 -11.21 -8.98 10.68
CA LEU A 28 -10.98 -9.99 9.65
C LEU A 28 -9.65 -9.75 8.93
N ALA A 29 -9.35 -8.50 8.59
CA ALA A 29 -8.10 -8.12 7.93
C ALA A 29 -6.88 -8.44 8.81
N LEU A 30 -6.95 -8.14 10.11
CA LEU A 30 -5.92 -8.53 11.08
C LEU A 30 -5.74 -10.04 11.13
N ALA A 31 -6.82 -10.81 11.29
CA ALA A 31 -6.74 -12.26 11.36
C ALA A 31 -6.16 -12.88 10.08
N LEU A 32 -6.52 -12.36 8.89
CA LEU A 32 -6.00 -12.83 7.60
C LEU A 32 -4.51 -12.53 7.41
N GLU A 33 -4.00 -11.43 7.97
CA GLU A 33 -2.59 -11.05 7.86
C GLU A 33 -1.72 -11.63 8.98
N ASP A 34 -2.31 -11.97 10.13
CA ASP A 34 -1.64 -12.54 11.31
C ASP A 34 -1.57 -14.09 11.26
N THR A 35 -2.40 -14.74 10.45
CA THR A 35 -2.40 -16.21 10.27
C THR A 35 -1.22 -16.76 9.46
N GLY A 36 -0.26 -15.92 9.08
CA GLY A 36 0.96 -16.34 8.39
C GLY A 36 2.03 -16.86 9.35
N ASP A 37 2.13 -18.18 9.51
CA ASP A 37 3.16 -18.90 10.29
C ASP A 37 4.62 -18.61 9.81
N ALA A 38 4.77 -17.84 8.73
CA ALA A 38 6.00 -17.52 8.04
C ALA A 38 6.32 -16.00 8.03
N GLY A 39 5.48 -15.15 8.63
CA GLY A 39 5.60 -13.71 8.55
C GLY A 39 5.04 -13.11 7.25
N PRO A 40 4.74 -11.81 7.23
CA PRO A 40 3.87 -11.20 6.22
C PRO A 40 4.40 -11.22 4.79
N TYR A 41 5.72 -11.39 4.64
CA TYR A 41 6.39 -11.40 3.35
C TYR A 41 6.30 -12.76 2.62
N ARG A 42 5.90 -13.82 3.33
CA ARG A 42 5.83 -15.19 2.79
C ARG A 42 4.41 -15.63 2.42
N ALA A 43 3.41 -14.78 2.60
CA ALA A 43 2.06 -15.09 2.19
C ALA A 43 1.90 -14.91 0.67
N GLU A 44 1.33 -15.88 -0.04
CA GLU A 44 1.13 -15.82 -1.50
C GLU A 44 0.37 -14.56 -1.94
N HIS A 45 -0.53 -14.05 -1.08
CA HIS A 45 -1.24 -12.81 -1.33
C HIS A 45 -0.30 -11.60 -1.36
N TYR A 46 0.72 -11.57 -0.50
CA TYR A 46 1.68 -10.47 -0.41
C TYR A 46 2.55 -10.38 -1.67
N GLU A 47 3.12 -11.51 -2.12
CA GLU A 47 3.93 -11.54 -3.35
C GLU A 47 3.14 -11.13 -4.59
N ARG A 48 1.86 -11.56 -4.67
CA ARG A 48 0.97 -11.17 -5.77
C ARG A 48 0.72 -9.66 -5.76
N TRP A 49 0.38 -9.08 -4.61
CA TRP A 49 0.15 -7.65 -4.47
C TRP A 49 1.41 -6.82 -4.73
N HIS A 50 2.57 -7.32 -4.30
CA HIS A 50 3.86 -6.69 -4.57
C HIS A 50 4.14 -6.61 -6.05
N ARG A 51 3.98 -7.72 -6.78
CA ARG A 51 4.16 -7.77 -8.23
C ARG A 51 3.24 -6.78 -8.94
N VAL A 52 1.96 -6.73 -8.55
CA VAL A 52 0.98 -5.80 -9.12
C VAL A 52 1.40 -4.34 -8.94
N LEU A 53 1.84 -3.95 -7.74
CA LEU A 53 2.29 -2.58 -7.48
C LEU A 53 3.60 -2.25 -8.20
N ARG A 54 4.58 -3.16 -8.17
CA ARG A 54 5.85 -3.00 -8.88
C ARG A 54 5.63 -2.82 -10.37
N ASP A 55 4.83 -3.67 -11.01
CA ASP A 55 4.56 -3.60 -12.45
C ASP A 55 3.79 -2.32 -12.86
N MET A 56 3.09 -1.67 -11.92
CA MET A 56 2.50 -0.35 -12.15
C MET A 56 3.51 0.79 -11.95
N LEU A 57 4.40 0.67 -10.96
CA LEU A 57 5.48 1.62 -10.70
C LEU A 57 6.51 1.63 -11.84
N ASP A 58 6.81 0.48 -12.44
CA ASP A 58 7.71 0.34 -13.60
C ASP A 58 7.21 1.06 -14.86
N ARG A 59 5.94 1.46 -14.90
CA ARG A 59 5.37 2.26 -15.99
C ARG A 59 5.56 3.76 -15.80
N ILE A 60 6.23 4.17 -14.73
CA ILE A 60 6.57 5.57 -14.46
C ILE A 60 7.96 5.82 -15.04
N ASP A 61 8.04 6.73 -16.01
CA ASP A 61 9.30 7.09 -16.65
C ASP A 61 10.35 7.56 -15.62
N GLY A 62 11.58 7.07 -15.76
CA GLY A 62 12.71 7.44 -14.89
C GLY A 62 12.71 6.77 -13.51
N ARG A 63 11.79 5.83 -13.24
CA ARG A 63 11.76 5.13 -11.96
C ARG A 63 12.74 3.94 -11.91
N THR A 64 13.52 3.85 -10.83
CA THR A 64 14.50 2.76 -10.62
C THR A 64 14.31 1.98 -9.31
N ASP A 65 13.46 2.48 -8.41
CA ASP A 65 13.23 1.94 -7.06
C ASP A 65 11.90 1.16 -6.92
N SER A 66 11.22 0.83 -8.03
CA SER A 66 9.86 0.26 -8.05
C SER A 66 9.64 -0.92 -7.11
N ALA A 67 10.63 -1.82 -7.00
CA ALA A 67 10.53 -2.99 -6.13
C ALA A 67 10.47 -2.61 -4.65
N PHE A 68 11.30 -1.66 -4.22
CA PHE A 68 11.33 -1.18 -2.83
C PHE A 68 10.11 -0.30 -2.53
N ALA A 69 9.78 0.61 -3.44
CA ALA A 69 8.59 1.45 -3.34
C ALA A 69 7.31 0.61 -3.21
N ALA A 70 7.19 -0.50 -3.93
CA ALA A 70 6.06 -1.43 -3.79
C ALA A 70 5.96 -2.02 -2.38
N HIS A 71 7.08 -2.43 -1.77
CA HIS A 71 7.10 -2.90 -0.37
C HIS A 71 6.67 -1.79 0.59
N ALA A 72 7.21 -0.58 0.42
CA ALA A 72 6.93 0.54 1.30
C ALA A 72 5.45 0.96 1.24
N LEU A 73 4.84 0.93 0.04
CA LEU A 73 3.41 1.19 -0.13
C LEU A 73 2.54 0.07 0.47
N LEU A 74 2.92 -1.20 0.32
CA LEU A 74 2.19 -2.31 0.94
C LEU A 74 2.27 -2.26 2.46
N ALA A 75 3.45 -2.01 3.01
CA ALA A 75 3.68 -1.88 4.44
C ALA A 75 2.77 -0.79 5.04
N ALA A 76 2.61 0.34 4.35
CA ALA A 76 1.74 1.44 4.77
C ALA A 76 0.24 1.09 4.81
N THR A 77 -0.16 -0.03 4.21
CA THR A 77 -1.55 -0.52 4.25
C THR A 77 -1.77 -1.70 5.18
N ARG A 78 -0.74 -2.27 5.83
CA ARG A 78 -0.89 -3.48 6.64
C ARG A 78 -1.93 -3.31 7.75
N ALA A 79 -2.69 -4.38 8.01
CA ALA A 79 -3.78 -4.38 8.97
C ALA A 79 -3.28 -4.09 10.40
N ASP A 80 -2.09 -4.57 10.78
CA ASP A 80 -1.48 -4.30 12.09
C ASP A 80 -1.11 -2.82 12.28
N LEU A 81 -0.53 -2.18 11.25
CA LEU A 81 -0.26 -0.75 11.27
C LEU A 81 -1.56 0.05 11.35
N VAL A 82 -2.56 -0.28 10.52
CA VAL A 82 -3.86 0.39 10.53
C VAL A 82 -4.53 0.25 11.90
N GLU A 83 -4.50 -0.94 12.50
CA GLU A 83 -5.01 -1.17 13.85
C GLU A 83 -4.26 -0.33 14.89
N HIS A 84 -2.94 -0.23 14.79
CA HIS A 84 -2.13 0.61 15.67
C HIS A 84 -2.49 2.09 15.55
N LEU A 85 -2.66 2.62 14.32
CA LEU A 85 -3.03 4.02 14.09
C LEU A 85 -4.39 4.36 14.70
N ILE A 86 -5.37 3.44 14.59
CA ILE A 86 -6.69 3.63 15.18
C ILE A 86 -6.66 3.51 16.70
N THR A 87 -6.10 2.41 17.22
CA THR A 87 -6.25 2.07 18.64
C THR A 87 -5.24 2.75 19.55
N ARG A 88 -4.02 2.99 19.07
CA ARG A 88 -2.94 3.59 19.87
C ARG A 88 -2.75 5.06 19.56
N GLN A 89 -2.95 5.48 18.32
CA GLN A 89 -2.78 6.89 17.92
C GLN A 89 -4.11 7.65 17.81
N GLY A 90 -5.26 6.97 17.94
CA GLY A 90 -6.58 7.61 17.95
C GLY A 90 -6.97 8.25 16.61
N MET A 91 -6.33 7.85 15.51
CA MET A 91 -6.59 8.43 14.20
C MET A 91 -7.94 7.97 13.64
N SER A 92 -8.66 8.90 13.04
CA SER A 92 -9.87 8.62 12.28
C SER A 92 -9.56 7.95 10.93
N HIS A 93 -10.57 7.28 10.37
CA HIS A 93 -10.46 6.65 9.05
C HIS A 93 -10.10 7.65 7.95
N GLU A 94 -10.66 8.88 8.01
CA GLU A 94 -10.38 9.93 7.04
C GLU A 94 -8.93 10.42 7.11
N GLU A 95 -8.39 10.58 8.32
CA GLU A 95 -7.00 10.99 8.52
C GLU A 95 -6.02 9.95 7.97
N ILE A 96 -6.26 8.66 8.23
CA ILE A 96 -5.41 7.56 7.72
C ILE A 96 -5.45 7.55 6.19
N ARG A 97 -6.65 7.67 5.58
CA ARG A 97 -6.81 7.71 4.12
C ARG A 97 -6.09 8.90 3.50
N ALA A 98 -6.24 10.10 4.08
CA ALA A 98 -5.58 11.31 3.61
C ALA A 98 -4.04 11.22 3.73
N GLN A 99 -3.53 10.62 4.81
CA GLN A 99 -2.09 10.38 4.99
C GLN A 99 -1.54 9.38 3.96
N LEU A 100 -2.23 8.26 3.76
CA LEU A 100 -1.82 7.25 2.78
C LEU A 100 -1.82 7.82 1.35
N ALA A 101 -2.84 8.60 0.98
CA ALA A 101 -2.92 9.24 -0.32
C ALA A 101 -1.72 10.19 -0.57
N ARG A 102 -1.38 11.03 0.42
CA ARG A 102 -0.22 11.93 0.35
C ARG A 102 1.09 11.17 0.25
N TYR A 103 1.27 10.14 1.08
CA TYR A 103 2.45 9.29 1.05
C TYR A 103 2.61 8.60 -0.32
N ALA A 104 1.53 8.05 -0.87
CA ALA A 104 1.54 7.43 -2.20
C ALA A 104 1.95 8.42 -3.29
N VAL A 105 1.39 9.64 -3.28
CA VAL A 105 1.78 10.68 -4.26
C VAL A 105 3.25 11.06 -4.12
N GLN A 106 3.77 11.18 -2.90
CA GLN A 106 5.19 11.45 -2.67
C GLN A 106 6.08 10.32 -3.20
N VAL A 107 5.78 9.07 -2.85
CA VAL A 107 6.55 7.91 -3.34
C VAL A 107 6.49 7.84 -4.87
N ILE A 108 5.34 8.10 -5.48
CA ILE A 108 5.16 8.10 -6.94
C ILE A 108 5.97 9.23 -7.61
N GLY A 109 5.98 10.42 -7.02
CA GLY A 109 6.64 11.62 -7.55
C GLY A 109 8.15 11.69 -7.28
N SER A 110 8.64 10.99 -6.26
CA SER A 110 10.07 10.85 -5.99
C SER A 110 10.70 9.88 -7.01
N GLY A 111 11.12 10.39 -8.17
CA GLY A 111 12.16 9.74 -8.95
C GLY A 111 13.48 9.82 -8.17
N THR A 112 14.26 8.74 -8.17
CA THR A 112 15.53 8.68 -7.44
C THR A 112 16.45 9.82 -7.89
N PRO A 113 17.10 10.58 -6.98
CA PRO A 113 18.25 11.38 -7.37
C PRO A 113 19.36 10.45 -7.87
N ASP A 114 20.04 10.81 -8.96
CA ASP A 114 21.25 10.11 -9.42
C ASP A 114 22.25 10.02 -8.26
N VAL A 115 22.57 8.81 -7.82
CA VAL A 115 23.61 8.52 -6.81
C VAL A 115 24.88 8.06 -7.50
#